data_AF-A0A5S3Z9I8-F1
#
_entry.id   AF-A0A5S3Z9I8-F1
#
_cell.length_a   1.000
_cell.length_b   1.000
_cell.length_c   1.000
_cell.angle_alpha   90.00
_cell.angle_beta   90.00
_cell.angle_gamma   90.00
#
_symmetry.space_group_name_H-M   'P 1'
#
loop_
_entity.id
_entity.type
_entity.pdbx_description
1 polymer ?
#
loop_
_entity_poly.entity_id
_entity_poly.type
_entity_poly.pdbx_seq_one_letter_code
_entity_poly.pdbx_strand_id
1 'polypeptide(L)'
;MNSLTTKIANEVINTANEAIRFFNSRATTGMLIYCEDTFTNLLRITEILAAEQPEGEGAELHNMLQQRLDAVLKGHEPELIEHSAL
;
A
#
# COMPACT_ATOMS: atom_id res chain seq x y z
N MET A 1 22.66 7.25 2.77
CA MET A 1 21.60 7.52 3.77
C MET A 1 20.29 7.54 3.01
N ASN A 2 19.29 6.74 3.40
CA ASN A 2 17.97 6.80 2.77
C ASN A 2 17.28 8.11 3.16
N SER A 3 16.64 8.74 2.18
CA SER A 3 15.86 9.97 2.39
C SER A 3 14.70 9.72 3.37
N LEU A 4 14.13 10.78 3.96
CA LEU A 4 12.92 10.63 4.79
C LEU A 4 11.77 10.03 3.98
N THR A 5 11.62 10.46 2.72
CA THR A 5 10.65 9.92 1.75
C THR A 5 10.79 8.40 1.60
N THR A 6 12.00 7.90 1.34
CA THR A 6 12.26 6.46 1.19
C THR A 6 11.98 5.68 2.47
N LYS A 7 12.25 6.26 3.64
CA LYS A 7 11.91 5.60 4.92
C LYS A 7 10.39 5.48 5.10
N ILE A 8 9.64 6.52 4.74
CA ILE A 8 8.17 6.50 4.81
C ILE A 8 7.60 5.51 3.78
N ALA A 9 8.10 5.52 2.55
CA ALA A 9 7.70 4.59 1.50
C ALA A 9 7.90 3.12 1.92
N ASN A 10 9.07 2.79 2.50
CA ASN A 10 9.34 1.47 3.05
C ASN A 10 8.31 1.07 4.12
N GLU A 11 7.96 1.99 5.03
CA GLU A 11 7.00 1.70 6.10
C GLU A 11 5.57 1.51 5.58
N VAL A 12 5.19 2.29 4.57
CA VAL A 12 3.94 2.11 3.84
C VAL A 12 3.88 0.73 3.20
N ILE A 13 4.95 0.29 2.53
CA ILE A 13 5.03 -1.04 1.91
C ILE A 13 4.94 -2.14 2.96
N ASN A 14 5.67 -2.02 4.07
CA ASN A 14 5.63 -3.00 5.16
C ASN A 14 4.21 -3.13 5.73
N THR A 15 3.56 -2.01 6.03
CA THR A 15 2.20 -1.97 6.59
C THR A 15 1.19 -2.57 5.62
N ALA A 16 1.26 -2.21 4.33
CA ALA A 16 0.40 -2.77 3.29
C ALA A 16 0.57 -4.30 3.18
N ASN A 17 1.82 -4.76 3.16
CA ASN A 17 2.14 -6.19 3.06
C ASN A 17 1.74 -6.99 4.29
N GLU A 18 1.75 -6.39 5.49
CA GLU A 18 1.20 -7.03 6.69
C GLU A 18 -0.31 -7.25 6.56
N ALA A 19 -1.06 -6.24 6.11
CA ALA A 19 -2.49 -6.37 5.88
C ALA A 19 -2.84 -7.41 4.81
N ILE A 20 -2.08 -7.45 3.71
CA ILE A 20 -2.22 -8.47 2.66
C ILE A 20 -1.99 -9.87 3.25
N ARG A 21 -0.93 -10.06 4.05
CA ARG A 21 -0.63 -11.36 4.66
C ARG A 21 -1.73 -11.80 5.63
N PHE A 22 -2.29 -10.90 6.44
CA PHE A 22 -3.40 -11.24 7.32
C PHE A 22 -4.66 -11.61 6.55
N PHE A 23 -4.97 -10.87 5.49
CA PHE A 23 -6.10 -11.20 4.63
C PHE A 23 -5.92 -12.54 3.92
N ASN A 24 -4.78 -12.76 3.25
CA ASN A 24 -4.53 -13.99 2.48
C ASN A 24 -4.35 -15.23 3.37
N SER A 25 -3.87 -15.07 4.61
CA SER A 25 -3.78 -16.20 5.57
C SER A 25 -5.12 -16.50 6.26
N ARG A 26 -6.02 -15.52 6.37
CA ARG A 26 -7.31 -15.65 7.03
C ARG A 26 -8.35 -14.72 6.39
N ALA A 27 -8.91 -15.16 5.26
CA ALA A 27 -9.92 -14.45 4.50
C ALA A 27 -11.29 -14.40 5.24
N THR A 28 -11.37 -13.55 6.25
CA THR A 28 -12.61 -13.22 6.98
C THR A 28 -13.06 -11.82 6.62
N THR A 29 -14.35 -11.50 6.79
CA THR A 29 -14.86 -10.14 6.60
C THR A 29 -14.10 -9.11 7.45
N GLY A 30 -13.69 -9.48 8.67
CA GLY A 30 -12.89 -8.60 9.52
C GLY A 30 -11.52 -8.29 8.92
N MET A 31 -10.87 -9.26 8.28
CA MET A 31 -9.59 -9.04 7.60
C MET A 31 -9.77 -8.30 6.27
N LEU A 32 -10.89 -8.48 5.58
CA LEU A 32 -11.25 -7.69 4.41
C LEU A 32 -11.33 -6.20 4.77
N ILE A 33 -12.14 -5.86 5.78
CA ILE A 33 -12.32 -4.49 6.28
C ILE A 33 -10.97 -3.91 6.73
N TYR A 34 -10.17 -4.69 7.47
CA TYR A 34 -8.83 -4.27 7.87
C TYR A 34 -7.93 -3.93 6.68
N CYS A 35 -7.99 -4.72 5.61
CA CYS A 35 -7.21 -4.48 4.39
C CYS A 35 -7.69 -3.21 3.68
N GLU A 36 -9.00 -3.03 3.52
CA GLU A 36 -9.62 -1.83 2.93
C GLU A 36 -9.26 -0.55 3.70
N ASP A 37 -9.42 -0.57 5.02
CA ASP A 37 -9.10 0.57 5.90
C ASP A 37 -7.60 0.90 5.85
N THR A 38 -6.75 -0.12 5.87
CA THR A 38 -5.29 0.05 5.81
C THR A 38 -4.90 0.73 4.50
N PHE A 39 -5.33 0.21 3.34
CA PHE A 39 -4.99 0.80 2.05
C PHE A 39 -5.54 2.21 1.90
N THR A 40 -6.77 2.48 2.34
CA THR A 40 -7.37 3.82 2.30
C THR A 40 -6.57 4.83 3.09
N ASN A 41 -6.04 4.45 4.26
CA ASN A 41 -5.20 5.31 5.07
C ASN A 41 -3.81 5.54 4.43
N LEU A 42 -3.19 4.49 3.89
CA LEU A 42 -1.89 4.57 3.22
C LEU A 42 -1.95 5.38 1.91
N LEU A 43 -3.07 5.36 1.19
CA LEU A 43 -3.29 6.19 0.00
C LEU A 43 -3.17 7.68 0.30
N ARG A 44 -3.68 8.14 1.45
CA ARG A 44 -3.54 9.55 1.88
C ARG A 44 -2.09 9.92 2.16
N ILE A 45 -1.31 9.00 2.71
CA ILE A 45 0.12 9.23 2.98
C ILE A 45 0.89 9.33 1.66
N THR A 46 0.63 8.41 0.73
CA THR A 46 1.31 8.38 -0.56
C THR A 46 0.91 9.53 -1.48
N GLU A 47 -0.30 10.06 -1.36
CA GLU A 47 -0.71 11.30 -2.05
C GLU A 47 0.14 12.49 -1.61
N ILE A 48 0.43 12.61 -0.30
CA ILE A 48 1.34 13.64 0.22
C ILE A 48 2.75 13.44 -0.33
N LEU A 49 3.25 12.20 -0.35
CA LEU A 49 4.58 11.91 -0.92
C LEU A 49 4.65 12.21 -2.42
N ALA A 50 3.59 11.89 -3.16
CA ALA A 50 3.49 12.17 -4.59
C ALA A 50 3.43 13.68 -4.87
N ALA A 51 2.79 14.48 -4.02
CA ALA A 51 2.78 15.94 -4.17
C ALA A 51 4.17 16.55 -4.02
N GLU A 52 5.01 15.99 -3.15
CA GLU A 52 6.41 16.41 -2.96
C GLU A 52 7.32 15.94 -4.12
N GLN A 53 7.02 14.79 -4.73
CA GLN A 53 7.77 14.21 -5.85
C GLN A 53 6.81 13.58 -6.89
N PRO A 54 6.25 14.38 -7.82
CA PRO A 54 5.16 13.94 -8.72
C PRO A 54 5.50 12.78 -9.65
N GLU A 55 6.79 12.58 -9.95
CA GLU A 55 7.29 11.48 -10.78
C GLU A 55 8.22 10.55 -9.98
N GLY A 56 8.15 10.61 -8.65
CA GLY A 56 9.01 9.85 -7.74
C GLY A 56 8.32 8.65 -7.11
N GLU A 57 9.04 8.02 -6.19
CA GLU A 57 8.64 6.85 -5.40
C GLU A 57 7.23 6.98 -4.77
N GLY A 58 6.85 8.19 -4.35
CA GLY A 58 5.52 8.46 -3.77
C GLY A 58 4.36 8.23 -4.75
N ALA A 59 4.50 8.67 -6.00
CA ALA A 59 3.47 8.53 -7.02
C ALA A 59 3.32 7.07 -7.48
N GLU A 60 4.44 6.37 -7.65
CA GLU A 60 4.42 4.94 -7.98
C GLU A 60 3.77 4.12 -6.86
N LEU A 61 4.13 4.39 -5.61
CA LEU A 61 3.57 3.69 -4.46
C LEU A 61 2.08 3.97 -4.28
N HIS A 62 1.63 5.20 -4.57
CA HIS A 62 0.21 5.54 -4.59
C HIS A 62 -0.56 4.69 -5.60
N ASN A 63 -0.06 4.60 -6.84
CA ASN A 63 -0.67 3.79 -7.89
C ASN A 63 -0.70 2.30 -7.52
N MET A 64 0.39 1.79 -6.94
CA MET A 64 0.44 0.39 -6.48
C MET A 64 -0.62 0.12 -5.41
N LEU A 65 -0.73 0.96 -4.38
CA LEU A 65 -1.76 0.82 -3.34
C LEU A 65 -3.17 0.90 -3.89
N GLN A 66 -3.44 1.82 -4.83
CA GLN A 66 -4.76 1.96 -5.44
C GLN A 66 -5.16 0.67 -6.15
N GLN A 67 -4.23 0.02 -6.86
CA GLN A 67 -4.48 -1.27 -7.51
C GLN A 67 -4.84 -2.37 -6.50
N ARG A 68 -4.22 -2.37 -5.30
CA ARG A 68 -4.51 -3.40 -4.27
C ARG A 68 -5.85 -3.13 -3.61
N LEU A 69 -6.19 -1.87 -3.34
CA LEU A 69 -7.52 -1.49 -2.89
C LEU A 69 -8.59 -1.90 -3.90
N ASP A 70 -8.37 -1.62 -5.18
CA ASP A 70 -9.29 -2.02 -6.25
C ASP A 70 -9.49 -3.55 -6.31
N ALA A 71 -8.43 -4.33 -6.07
CA ALA A 71 -8.53 -5.78 -6.01
C ALA A 71 -9.44 -6.22 -4.86
N VAL A 72 -9.20 -5.70 -3.65
CA VAL A 72 -9.99 -5.99 -2.45
C VAL A 72 -11.47 -5.61 -2.65
N LEU A 73 -11.75 -4.43 -3.19
CA LEU A 73 -13.11 -3.94 -3.44
C LEU A 73 -13.86 -4.76 -4.52
N LYS A 74 -13.14 -5.43 -5.42
CA LYS A 74 -13.69 -6.36 -6.42
C LYS A 74 -13.81 -7.79 -5.90
N GLY A 75 -13.43 -8.05 -4.65
CA GLY A 75 -13.42 -9.37 -4.04
C GLY A 75 -12.26 -10.26 -4.50
N HIS A 76 -11.21 -9.68 -5.09
CA HIS A 76 -9.99 -10.40 -5.45
C HIS A 76 -8.96 -10.34 -4.32
N GLU A 77 -8.08 -11.34 -4.27
CA GLU A 77 -6.95 -11.36 -3.35
C GLU A 77 -5.88 -10.36 -3.82
N PRO A 78 -5.46 -9.40 -2.97
CA PRO A 78 -4.39 -8.47 -3.31
C PRO A 78 -3.03 -9.18 -3.28
N GLU A 79 -2.18 -8.81 -4.23
CA GLU A 79 -0.78 -9.25 -4.28
C GLU A 79 0.12 -8.34 -3.44
N LEU A 80 1.17 -8.93 -2.87
CA LEU A 80 2.20 -8.20 -2.15
C LEU A 80 2.80 -7.09 -3.03
N ILE A 81 3.14 -5.98 -2.40
CA ILE A 81 3.88 -4.90 -3.03
C ILE A 81 5.35 -5.26 -2.94
N GLU A 82 5.97 -5.49 -4.10
CA GLU A 82 7.41 -5.71 -4.18
C GLU A 82 8.16 -4.38 -4.20
N HIS A 83 9.30 -4.35 -3.51
CA HIS A 83 10.33 -3.36 -3.78
C HIS A 83 10.98 -3.72 -5.12
N SER A 84 10.46 -3.21 -6.23
CA SER A 84 11.34 -2.87 -7.34
C SER A 84 12.40 -1.92 -6.75
N ALA A 85 13.67 -2.14 -7.04
CA ALA A 85 14.72 -1.20 -6.66
C ALA A 85 14.39 0.16 -7.30
N LEU A 86 13.76 1.04 -6.54
CA LEU A 86 13.50 2.45 -6.84
C LEU A 86 14.71 3.28 -6.41
#